data_AF-A0A8J3A1V4-F1
#
_entry.id   AF-A0A8J3A1V4-F1
#
_cell.length_a   1.000
_cell.length_b   1.000
_cell.length_c   1.000
_cell.angle_alpha   90.00
_cell.angle_beta   90.00
_cell.angle_gamma   90.00
#
_symmetry.space_group_name_H-M   'P 1'
#
loop_
_entity.id
_entity.type
_entity.pdbx_description
1 polymer ?
#
loop_
_entity_poly.entity_id
_entity_poly.type
_entity_poly.pdbx_seq_one_letter_code
_entity_poly.pdbx_strand_id
1 'polypeptide(L)'
;MAIRAALFSIILLFAGSAFAADEPLTSDEVKHWIETEIEVVELQMDYKANAAEYEDVIAAFFAAKADLVTDRSYASNDAYDARAERIYAAVNAMEEQERLEQERAERAAEPSEEEKDSAAIAELKAMIRDIEESPYLTPEQKEESIAAMEEAMGVTLEHDTEAMQGEVDAAQQAAVDATKADWPAVEPWIEELNHLTDWAAGNRPDAPVIG
;
A
#
# COMPACT_ATOMS: atom_id res chain seq x y z
N MET A 1 29.36 14.28 15.95
CA MET A 1 29.63 14.25 14.49
C MET A 1 28.55 13.37 13.90
N ALA A 2 27.49 13.98 13.37
CA ALA A 2 26.29 13.28 12.91
C ALA A 2 26.56 12.70 11.51
N ILE A 3 26.60 11.37 11.40
CA ILE A 3 26.60 10.69 10.12
C ILE A 3 25.13 10.37 9.81
N ARG A 4 24.67 10.96 8.72
CA ARG A 4 23.30 10.92 8.22
C ARG A 4 22.89 9.48 7.91
N ALA A 5 21.68 9.15 8.36
CA ALA A 5 20.91 8.01 7.93
C ALA A 5 20.82 8.01 6.40
N ALA A 6 21.26 6.91 5.77
CA ALA A 6 20.78 6.52 4.47
C ALA A 6 19.61 5.57 4.72
N LEU A 7 18.39 6.12 4.78
CA LEU A 7 17.18 5.38 4.54
C LEU A 7 17.30 4.80 3.11
N PHE A 8 17.38 3.49 2.99
CA PHE A 8 17.00 2.83 1.75
C PHE A 8 15.51 2.55 1.84
N SER A 9 14.72 3.54 1.41
CA SER A 9 13.32 3.31 1.06
C SER A 9 13.30 2.35 -0.12
N ILE A 10 12.96 1.08 0.14
CA ILE A 10 12.53 0.18 -0.92
C ILE A 10 11.10 0.61 -1.25
N ILE A 11 10.97 1.40 -2.31
CA ILE A 11 9.69 1.58 -3.00
C ILE A 11 9.46 0.25 -3.74
N LEU A 12 8.65 -0.63 -3.16
CA LEU A 12 8.12 -1.81 -3.83
C LEU A 12 7.10 -1.34 -4.88
N LEU A 13 7.60 -1.13 -6.10
CA LEU A 13 6.76 -1.11 -7.29
C LEU A 13 6.22 -2.53 -7.48
N PHE A 14 4.90 -2.68 -7.29
CA PHE A 14 4.16 -3.90 -7.60
C PHE A 14 4.31 -4.25 -9.09
N ALA A 15 5.32 -5.04 -9.41
CA ALA A 15 5.31 -5.85 -10.61
C ALA A 15 4.42 -7.06 -10.29
N GLY A 16 3.17 -6.99 -10.73
CA GLY A 16 2.21 -8.09 -10.64
C GLY A 16 2.75 -9.33 -11.35
N SER A 17 3.45 -10.17 -10.60
CA SER A 17 3.75 -11.53 -11.01
C SER A 17 2.51 -12.33 -10.69
N ALA A 18 1.83 -12.81 -11.73
CA ALA A 18 0.78 -13.79 -11.59
C ALA A 18 1.39 -15.05 -10.96
N PHE A 19 1.24 -15.18 -9.64
CA PHE A 19 1.63 -16.37 -8.91
C PHE A 19 0.82 -17.53 -9.49
N ALA A 20 1.51 -18.47 -10.15
CA ALA A 20 0.93 -19.78 -10.47
C ALA A 20 0.35 -20.36 -9.18
N ALA A 21 -0.75 -21.12 -9.27
CA ALA A 21 -1.50 -21.65 -8.12
C ALA A 21 -0.63 -22.52 -7.21
N ASP A 22 0.12 -21.86 -6.34
CA ASP A 22 0.92 -22.42 -5.28
C ASP A 22 -0.03 -22.78 -4.15
N GLU A 23 0.22 -23.88 -3.45
CA GLU A 23 -0.62 -24.26 -2.31
C GLU A 23 -0.66 -23.10 -1.30
N PRO A 24 -1.84 -22.81 -0.69
CA PRO A 24 -1.96 -21.74 0.30
C PRO A 24 -0.90 -21.89 1.40
N LEU A 25 -0.36 -20.76 1.89
CA LEU A 25 0.55 -20.76 3.02
C LEU A 25 -0.08 -21.50 4.21
N THR A 26 0.76 -22.18 4.98
CA THR A 26 0.40 -22.73 6.29
C THR A 26 0.99 -21.87 7.40
N SER A 27 0.34 -21.88 8.57
CA SER A 27 0.82 -21.12 9.73
C SER A 27 2.23 -21.55 10.17
N ASP A 28 2.55 -22.84 10.04
CA ASP A 28 3.88 -23.38 10.35
C ASP A 28 4.96 -22.86 9.40
N GLU A 29 4.64 -22.65 8.12
CA GLU A 29 5.58 -22.05 7.16
C GLU A 29 5.87 -20.58 7.47
N VAL A 30 4.85 -19.82 7.89
CA VAL A 30 5.02 -18.42 8.32
C VAL A 30 5.87 -18.37 9.59
N LYS A 31 5.58 -19.22 10.57
CA LYS A 31 6.37 -19.37 11.79
C LYS A 31 7.84 -19.69 11.48
N HIS A 32 8.08 -20.71 10.65
CA HIS A 32 9.42 -21.15 10.27
C HIS A 32 10.19 -20.05 9.53
N TRP A 33 9.51 -19.25 8.70
CA TRP A 33 10.09 -18.07 8.08
C TRP A 33 10.47 -17.00 9.09
N ILE A 34 9.59 -16.65 10.03
CA ILE A 34 9.89 -15.66 11.07
C ILE A 34 11.11 -16.09 11.89
N GLU A 35 11.15 -17.34 12.35
CA GLU A 35 12.29 -17.84 13.12
C GLU A 35 13.61 -17.77 12.32
N THR A 36 13.54 -18.06 11.01
CA THR A 36 14.71 -17.97 10.12
C THR A 36 15.15 -16.50 9.92
N GLU A 37 14.20 -15.58 9.74
CA GLU A 37 14.51 -14.16 9.55
C GLU A 37 15.12 -13.53 10.81
N ILE A 38 14.71 -13.96 12.01
CA ILE A 38 15.39 -13.57 13.25
C ILE A 38 16.88 -13.93 13.19
N GLU A 39 17.20 -15.17 12.84
CA GLU A 39 18.60 -15.63 12.74
C GLU A 39 19.36 -14.88 11.64
N VAL A 40 18.72 -14.57 10.50
CA VAL A 40 19.33 -13.76 9.43
C VAL A 40 19.65 -12.34 9.91
N VAL A 41 18.74 -11.72 10.68
CA VAL A 41 18.95 -10.37 11.23
C VAL A 41 20.05 -10.39 12.29
N GLU A 42 20.09 -11.37 13.19
CA GLU A 42 21.18 -11.55 14.17
C GLU A 42 22.53 -11.73 13.45
N LEU A 43 22.56 -12.58 12.42
CA LEU A 43 23.73 -12.78 11.57
C LEU A 43 24.19 -11.46 10.94
N GLN A 44 23.26 -10.65 10.42
CA GLN A 44 23.60 -9.34 9.86
C GLN A 44 24.19 -8.40 10.91
N MET A 45 23.62 -8.37 12.12
CA MET A 45 24.12 -7.56 13.24
C MET A 45 25.54 -7.98 13.64
N ASP A 46 25.81 -9.28 13.72
CA ASP A 46 27.13 -9.83 14.06
C ASP A 46 28.19 -9.48 13.00
N TYR A 47 27.88 -9.63 11.72
CA TYR A 47 28.79 -9.25 10.63
C TYR A 47 29.05 -7.75 10.61
N LYS A 48 28.03 -6.94 10.90
CA LYS A 48 28.17 -5.49 11.03
C LYS A 48 29.06 -5.11 12.22
N ALA A 49 28.92 -5.79 13.35
CA ALA A 49 29.73 -5.54 14.55
C ALA A 49 31.21 -5.91 14.35
N ASN A 50 31.47 -6.98 13.60
CA ASN A 50 32.82 -7.52 13.36
C ASN A 50 33.34 -7.21 11.95
N ALA A 51 32.83 -6.16 11.30
CA ALA A 51 33.12 -5.86 9.90
C ALA A 51 34.63 -5.70 9.60
N ALA A 52 35.44 -5.33 10.60
CA ALA A 52 36.88 -5.18 10.46
C ALA A 52 37.64 -6.52 10.30
N GLU A 53 37.01 -7.66 10.58
CA GLU A 53 37.61 -8.99 10.47
C GLU A 53 37.54 -9.57 9.05
N TYR A 54 36.75 -8.94 8.18
CA TYR A 54 36.47 -9.42 6.83
C TYR A 54 37.08 -8.50 5.77
N GLU A 55 37.62 -9.09 4.71
CA GLU A 55 38.06 -8.35 3.51
C GLU A 55 36.86 -7.77 2.75
N ASP A 56 35.78 -8.56 2.64
CA ASP A 56 34.48 -8.14 2.11
C ASP A 56 33.37 -8.68 3.02
N VAL A 57 32.93 -7.83 3.97
CA VAL A 57 31.88 -8.16 4.94
C VAL A 57 30.53 -8.45 4.27
N ILE A 58 30.25 -7.83 3.11
CA ILE A 58 28.97 -8.01 2.41
C ILE A 58 28.95 -9.39 1.76
N ALA A 59 30.00 -9.74 1.01
CA ALA A 59 30.12 -11.06 0.40
C ALA A 59 30.14 -12.17 1.45
N ALA A 60 30.85 -11.96 2.57
CA ALA A 60 30.92 -12.91 3.66
C ALA A 60 29.55 -13.11 4.35
N PHE A 61 28.78 -12.04 4.55
CA PHE A 61 27.42 -12.12 5.07
C PHE A 61 26.50 -12.91 4.14
N PHE A 62 26.48 -12.62 2.84
CA PHE A 62 25.60 -13.31 1.90
C PHE A 62 25.95 -14.80 1.74
N ALA A 63 27.24 -15.16 1.85
CA ALA A 63 27.66 -16.56 1.90
C ALA A 63 27.09 -17.25 3.15
N ALA A 64 27.23 -16.63 4.32
CA ALA A 64 26.68 -17.18 5.57
C ALA A 64 25.14 -17.23 5.58
N LYS A 65 24.45 -16.24 5.01
CA LYS A 65 22.99 -16.28 4.81
C LYS A 65 22.60 -17.49 3.95
N ALA A 66 23.31 -17.75 2.85
CA ALA A 66 23.00 -18.87 1.97
C ALA A 66 23.14 -20.23 2.69
N ASP A 67 24.18 -20.38 3.51
CA ASP A 67 24.38 -21.57 4.34
C ASP A 67 23.25 -21.72 5.36
N LEU A 68 22.93 -20.65 6.11
CA LEU A 68 21.85 -20.62 7.10
C LEU A 68 20.49 -21.00 6.49
N VAL A 69 20.13 -20.39 5.37
CA VAL A 69 18.86 -20.63 4.68
C VAL A 69 18.76 -22.09 4.22
N THR A 70 19.87 -22.67 3.76
CA THR A 70 19.95 -24.09 3.39
C THR A 70 19.81 -25.00 4.62
N ASP A 71 20.47 -24.66 5.74
CA ASP A 71 20.37 -25.39 7.00
C ASP A 71 18.95 -25.34 7.59
N ARG A 72 18.23 -24.23 7.38
CA ARG A 72 16.80 -24.09 7.69
C ARG A 72 15.88 -24.73 6.63
N SER A 73 16.42 -25.61 5.79
CA SER A 73 15.66 -26.43 4.84
C SER A 73 14.93 -25.67 3.73
N TYR A 74 15.31 -24.42 3.44
CA TYR A 74 14.89 -23.77 2.21
C TYR A 74 15.71 -24.30 1.04
N ALA A 75 15.09 -24.37 -0.15
CA ALA A 75 15.75 -24.88 -1.34
C ALA A 75 16.88 -23.95 -1.86
N SER A 76 16.75 -22.65 -1.61
CA SER A 76 17.70 -21.61 -2.01
C SER A 76 17.36 -20.28 -1.31
N ASN A 77 18.26 -19.29 -1.41
CA ASN A 77 17.96 -17.90 -1.06
C ASN A 77 16.74 -17.37 -1.84
N ASP A 78 16.63 -17.68 -3.13
CA ASP A 78 15.49 -17.23 -3.93
C ASP A 78 14.15 -17.80 -3.40
N ALA A 79 14.14 -19.08 -2.97
CA ALA A 79 12.93 -19.68 -2.39
C ALA A 79 12.58 -19.08 -1.03
N TYR A 80 13.58 -18.69 -0.25
CA TYR A 80 13.42 -17.98 1.01
C TYR A 80 12.89 -16.55 0.80
N ASP A 81 13.49 -15.80 -0.11
CA ASP A 81 13.09 -14.43 -0.41
C ASP A 81 11.68 -14.41 -1.05
N ALA A 82 11.35 -15.38 -1.91
CA ALA A 82 9.98 -15.56 -2.42
C ALA A 82 8.96 -15.87 -1.32
N ARG A 83 9.36 -16.58 -0.25
CA ARG A 83 8.50 -16.80 0.93
C ARG A 83 8.22 -15.49 1.65
N ALA A 84 9.26 -14.66 1.84
CA ALA A 84 9.12 -13.33 2.44
C ALA A 84 8.16 -12.45 1.63
N GLU A 85 8.37 -12.38 0.31
CA GLU A 85 7.53 -11.60 -0.61
C GLU A 85 6.06 -12.01 -0.51
N ARG A 86 5.79 -13.31 -0.46
CA ARG A 86 4.42 -13.84 -0.35
C ARG A 86 3.77 -13.51 0.99
N ILE A 87 4.50 -13.62 2.10
CA ILE A 87 4.02 -13.25 3.44
C ILE A 87 3.68 -11.76 3.49
N TYR A 88 4.60 -10.88 3.07
CA TYR A 88 4.37 -9.44 3.11
C TYR A 88 3.34 -8.98 2.08
N ALA A 89 3.19 -9.66 0.93
CA ALA A 89 2.09 -9.39 0.01
C ALA A 89 0.73 -9.64 0.67
N ALA A 90 0.59 -10.72 1.46
CA ALA A 90 -0.63 -10.99 2.21
C ALA A 90 -0.88 -9.93 3.30
N VAL A 91 0.15 -9.53 4.07
CA VAL A 91 0.04 -8.45 5.07
C VAL A 91 -0.44 -7.15 4.43
N ASN A 92 0.25 -6.69 3.38
CA ASN A 92 -0.09 -5.45 2.69
C ASN A 92 -1.49 -5.51 2.07
N ALA A 93 -1.91 -6.67 1.55
CA ALA A 93 -3.24 -6.85 0.98
C ALA A 93 -4.36 -6.80 2.04
N MET A 94 -4.10 -7.24 3.27
CA MET A 94 -5.05 -7.10 4.39
C MET A 94 -5.22 -5.63 4.78
N GLU A 95 -4.13 -4.87 4.92
CA GLU A 95 -4.18 -3.42 5.17
C GLU A 95 -4.89 -2.67 4.04
N GLU A 96 -4.61 -3.05 2.79
CA GLU A 96 -5.24 -2.50 1.61
C GLU A 96 -6.75 -2.82 1.56
N GLN A 97 -7.17 -4.03 1.96
CA GLN A 97 -8.58 -4.38 2.06
C GLN A 97 -9.31 -3.48 3.05
N GLU A 98 -8.73 -3.22 4.23
CA GLU A 98 -9.29 -2.30 5.21
C GLU A 98 -9.41 -0.88 4.66
N ARG A 99 -8.36 -0.39 3.99
CA ARG A 99 -8.37 0.92 3.32
C ARG A 99 -9.48 1.02 2.27
N LEU A 100 -9.62 0.01 1.40
CA LEU A 100 -10.65 -0.03 0.36
C LEU A 100 -12.06 -0.09 0.94
N GLU A 101 -12.26 -0.82 2.04
CA GLU A 101 -13.53 -0.86 2.76
C GLU A 101 -13.88 0.50 3.36
N GLN A 102 -12.91 1.20 3.95
CA GLN A 102 -13.09 2.55 4.45
C GLN A 102 -13.46 3.52 3.31
N GLU A 103 -12.73 3.50 2.19
CA GLU A 103 -13.01 4.36 1.04
C GLU A 103 -14.38 4.09 0.40
N ARG A 104 -14.81 2.84 0.38
CA ARG A 104 -16.17 2.48 -0.06
C ARG A 104 -17.23 3.00 0.91
N ALA A 105 -16.97 2.91 2.23
CA ALA A 105 -17.89 3.42 3.24
C ALA A 105 -17.99 4.96 3.20
N GLU A 106 -16.87 5.66 3.01
CA GLU A 106 -16.84 7.12 2.85
C GLU A 106 -17.60 7.56 1.60
N ARG A 107 -17.35 6.92 0.45
CA ARG A 107 -18.10 7.22 -0.79
C ARG A 107 -19.59 6.91 -0.66
N ALA A 108 -19.96 5.83 0.02
CA ALA A 108 -21.36 5.51 0.27
C ALA A 108 -22.06 6.53 1.19
N ALA A 109 -21.30 7.32 1.95
CA ALA A 109 -21.80 8.42 2.77
C ALA A 109 -21.78 9.78 2.04
N GLU A 110 -21.09 9.90 0.91
CA GLU A 110 -21.15 11.08 0.05
C GLU A 110 -22.52 11.17 -0.65
N PRO A 111 -22.99 12.40 -0.96
CA PRO A 111 -24.13 12.56 -1.84
C PRO A 111 -23.83 11.90 -3.20
N SER A 112 -24.80 11.22 -3.77
CA SER A 112 -24.70 10.69 -5.13
C SER A 112 -24.35 11.78 -6.14
N GLU A 113 -23.78 11.42 -7.29
CA GLU A 113 -23.53 12.41 -8.35
C GLU A 113 -24.82 13.13 -8.77
N GLU A 114 -25.98 12.47 -8.74
CA GLU A 114 -27.27 13.12 -8.97
C GLU A 114 -27.61 14.18 -7.91
N GLU A 115 -27.28 13.92 -6.64
CA GLU A 115 -27.46 14.88 -5.55
C GLU A 115 -26.43 16.03 -5.60
N LYS A 116 -25.18 15.73 -5.96
CA LYS A 116 -24.13 16.73 -6.18
C LYS A 116 -24.46 17.63 -7.37
N ASP A 117 -24.92 17.06 -8.48
CA ASP A 117 -25.40 17.78 -9.66
C ASP A 117 -26.60 18.65 -9.32
N SER A 118 -27.58 18.11 -8.57
CA SER A 118 -28.74 18.88 -8.14
C SER A 118 -28.36 20.05 -7.23
N ALA A 119 -27.39 19.85 -6.33
CA ALA A 119 -26.85 20.89 -5.47
C ALA A 119 -26.07 21.96 -6.28
N ALA A 120 -25.21 21.54 -7.20
CA ALA A 120 -24.45 22.42 -8.08
C ALA A 120 -25.38 23.26 -8.98
N ILE A 121 -26.42 22.63 -9.55
CA ILE A 121 -27.47 23.32 -10.31
C ILE A 121 -28.21 24.33 -9.42
N ALA A 122 -28.53 23.97 -8.17
CA ALA A 122 -29.19 24.86 -7.23
C ALA A 122 -28.30 26.06 -6.84
N GLU A 123 -27.01 25.84 -6.62
CA GLU A 123 -26.02 26.87 -6.33
C GLU A 123 -25.86 27.82 -7.53
N LEU A 124 -25.76 27.28 -8.74
CA LEU A 124 -25.67 28.07 -9.96
C LEU A 124 -26.92 28.93 -10.19
N LYS A 125 -28.11 28.37 -9.95
CA LYS A 125 -29.37 29.14 -9.99
C LYS A 125 -29.41 30.26 -8.96
N ALA A 126 -28.73 30.10 -7.82
CA ALA A 126 -28.58 31.19 -6.85
C ALA A 126 -27.60 32.25 -7.37
N MET A 127 -26.45 31.86 -7.94
CA MET A 127 -25.50 32.80 -8.54
C MET A 127 -26.09 33.60 -9.71
N ILE A 128 -26.85 32.95 -10.60
CA ILE A 128 -27.55 33.62 -11.70
C ILE A 128 -28.52 34.66 -11.15
N ARG A 129 -29.28 34.33 -10.10
CA ARG A 129 -30.19 35.27 -9.44
C ARG A 129 -29.44 36.46 -8.83
N ASP A 130 -28.31 36.24 -8.19
CA ASP A 130 -27.48 37.31 -7.62
C ASP A 130 -26.95 38.25 -8.72
N ILE A 131 -26.59 37.71 -9.89
CA ILE A 131 -26.20 38.50 -11.08
C ILE A 131 -27.40 39.31 -11.60
N GLU A 132 -28.57 38.68 -11.73
CA GLU A 132 -29.81 39.33 -12.18
C GLU A 132 -30.22 40.48 -11.26
N GLU A 133 -30.08 40.32 -9.94
CA GLU A 133 -30.43 41.32 -8.92
C GLU A 133 -29.33 42.37 -8.69
N SER A 134 -28.12 42.14 -9.20
CA SER A 134 -26.97 43.03 -8.96
C SER A 134 -27.23 44.46 -9.46
N PRO A 135 -27.12 45.49 -8.60
CA PRO A 135 -27.25 46.89 -9.02
C PRO A 135 -25.95 47.44 -9.64
N TYR A 136 -24.88 46.63 -9.69
CA TYR A 136 -23.55 47.05 -10.12
C TYR A 136 -23.19 46.62 -11.54
N LEU A 137 -24.00 45.78 -12.17
CA LEU A 137 -23.80 45.28 -13.53
C LEU A 137 -24.79 45.93 -14.50
N THR A 138 -24.30 46.28 -15.70
CA THR A 138 -25.18 46.66 -16.81
C THR A 138 -25.94 45.44 -17.35
N PRO A 139 -27.05 45.63 -18.09
CA PRO A 139 -27.78 44.53 -18.71
C PRO A 139 -26.89 43.63 -19.58
N GLU A 140 -26.00 44.21 -20.40
CA GLU A 140 -25.08 43.46 -21.25
C GLU A 140 -24.06 42.63 -20.44
N GLN A 141 -23.56 43.18 -19.32
CA GLN A 141 -22.63 42.45 -18.45
C GLN A 141 -23.29 41.27 -17.73
N LYS A 142 -24.59 41.40 -17.39
CA LYS A 142 -25.37 40.31 -16.80
C LYS A 142 -25.53 39.17 -17.79
N GLU A 143 -25.91 39.49 -19.02
CA GLU A 143 -26.13 38.51 -20.08
C GLU A 143 -24.83 37.74 -20.43
N GLU A 144 -23.70 38.44 -20.53
CA GLU A 144 -22.38 37.82 -20.77
C GLU A 144 -21.95 36.90 -19.61
N SER A 145 -22.19 37.32 -18.36
CA SER A 145 -21.81 36.54 -17.17
C SER A 145 -22.64 35.27 -17.03
N ILE A 146 -23.94 35.33 -17.33
CA ILE A 146 -24.84 34.17 -17.29
C ILE A 146 -24.46 33.18 -18.40
N ALA A 147 -24.21 33.67 -19.63
CA ALA A 147 -23.83 32.81 -20.74
C ALA A 147 -22.51 32.05 -20.48
N ALA A 148 -21.51 32.71 -19.90
CA ALA A 148 -20.25 32.06 -19.54
C ALA A 148 -20.43 30.97 -18.46
N MET A 149 -21.35 31.18 -17.52
CA MET A 149 -21.68 30.19 -16.49
C MET A 149 -22.42 28.97 -17.07
N GLU A 150 -23.34 29.19 -18.02
CA GLU A 150 -24.05 28.11 -18.71
C GLU A 150 -23.12 27.27 -19.60
N GLU A 151 -22.14 27.90 -20.26
CA GLU A 151 -21.13 27.20 -21.07
C GLU A 151 -20.20 26.33 -20.22
N ALA A 152 -19.74 26.84 -19.07
CA ALA A 152 -18.89 26.09 -18.14
C ALA A 152 -19.57 24.80 -17.63
N MET A 153 -20.89 24.82 -17.46
CA MET A 153 -21.71 23.65 -17.05
C MET A 153 -21.83 22.59 -18.16
N GLY A 154 -21.75 22.99 -19.44
CA GLY A 154 -21.74 22.05 -20.56
C GLY A 154 -20.48 21.18 -20.61
N VAL A 155 -19.36 21.66 -20.04
CA VAL A 155 -18.05 20.97 -20.04
C VAL A 155 -17.92 19.98 -18.88
N THR A 156 -18.62 20.19 -17.77
CA THR A 156 -18.56 19.31 -16.59
C THR A 156 -19.28 17.97 -16.77
N LEU A 157 -20.21 17.85 -17.73
CA LEU A 157 -21.01 16.64 -17.97
C LEU A 157 -20.29 15.54 -18.78
N GLU A 158 -19.11 15.81 -19.37
CA GLU A 158 -18.44 14.88 -20.31
C GLU A 158 -17.32 14.02 -19.70
N HIS A 159 -17.06 14.13 -18.39
CA HIS A 159 -16.05 13.30 -17.72
C HIS A 159 -16.71 12.14 -16.97
N ASP A 160 -16.66 10.94 -17.56
CA ASP A 160 -17.03 9.68 -16.90
C ASP A 160 -15.94 9.25 -15.91
N THR A 161 -15.78 10.05 -14.85
CA THR A 161 -14.85 9.79 -13.74
C THR A 161 -15.23 8.53 -12.98
N GLU A 162 -16.52 8.19 -12.94
CA GLU A 162 -17.03 7.00 -12.28
C GLU A 162 -16.53 5.71 -12.96
N ALA A 163 -16.59 5.61 -14.29
CA ALA A 163 -16.11 4.43 -15.00
C ALA A 163 -14.60 4.23 -14.82
N MET A 164 -13.80 5.30 -14.91
CA MET A 164 -12.35 5.21 -14.68
C MET A 164 -12.02 4.80 -13.24
N GLN A 165 -12.75 5.33 -12.26
CA GLN A 165 -12.56 4.96 -10.86
C GLN A 165 -12.96 3.50 -10.60
N GLY A 166 -14.05 3.03 -11.22
CA GLY A 166 -14.48 1.63 -11.12
C GLY A 166 -13.45 0.62 -11.64
N GLU A 167 -12.73 0.96 -12.72
CA GLU A 167 -11.64 0.12 -13.23
C GLU A 167 -10.46 0.03 -12.26
N VAL A 168 -10.07 1.15 -11.64
CA VAL A 168 -8.99 1.21 -10.64
C VAL A 168 -9.36 0.39 -9.40
N ASP A 169 -10.57 0.57 -8.87
CA ASP A 169 -11.06 -0.15 -7.70
C ASP A 169 -11.11 -1.67 -7.96
N ALA A 170 -11.51 -2.08 -9.17
CA ALA A 170 -11.55 -3.49 -9.55
C ALA A 170 -10.13 -4.08 -9.66
N ALA A 171 -9.17 -3.32 -10.19
CA ALA A 171 -7.78 -3.75 -10.27
C ALA A 171 -7.14 -3.90 -8.88
N GLN A 172 -7.41 -2.95 -7.97
CA GLN A 172 -6.96 -3.02 -6.58
C GLN A 172 -7.57 -4.22 -5.85
N GLN A 173 -8.89 -4.42 -5.99
CA GLN A 173 -9.56 -5.58 -5.38
C GLN A 173 -9.02 -6.91 -5.92
N ALA A 174 -8.75 -7.00 -7.22
CA ALA A 174 -8.18 -8.22 -7.82
C ALA A 174 -6.78 -8.54 -7.27
N ALA A 175 -5.96 -7.53 -7.01
CA ALA A 175 -4.64 -7.71 -6.38
C ALA A 175 -4.78 -8.22 -4.93
N VAL A 176 -5.72 -7.66 -4.17
CA VAL A 176 -6.04 -8.13 -2.81
C VAL A 176 -6.52 -9.58 -2.83
N ASP A 177 -7.48 -9.89 -3.72
CA ASP A 177 -8.08 -11.21 -3.86
C ASP A 177 -7.06 -12.30 -4.20
N ALA A 178 -6.00 -11.96 -4.94
CA ALA A 178 -4.93 -12.88 -5.29
C ALA A 178 -4.16 -13.44 -4.08
N THR A 179 -4.20 -12.76 -2.93
CA THR A 179 -3.46 -13.16 -1.71
C THR A 179 -4.35 -13.80 -0.65
N LYS A 180 -5.68 -13.76 -0.81
CA LYS A 180 -6.66 -14.17 0.23
C LYS A 180 -6.49 -15.61 0.70
N ALA A 181 -5.96 -16.49 -0.15
CA ALA A 181 -5.70 -17.87 0.22
C ALA A 181 -4.67 -17.98 1.37
N ASP A 182 -3.75 -17.03 1.48
CA ASP A 182 -2.65 -17.04 2.44
C ASP A 182 -2.98 -16.36 3.76
N TRP A 183 -4.05 -15.55 3.80
CA TRP A 183 -4.43 -14.77 4.98
C TRP A 183 -4.61 -15.62 6.23
N PRO A 184 -5.30 -16.78 6.20
CA PRO A 184 -5.49 -17.58 7.42
C PRO A 184 -4.18 -18.06 8.06
N ALA A 185 -3.12 -18.20 7.28
CA ALA A 185 -1.81 -18.57 7.79
C ALA A 185 -1.02 -17.38 8.33
N VAL A 186 -1.18 -16.20 7.75
CA VAL A 186 -0.42 -14.98 8.08
C VAL A 186 -1.06 -14.17 9.20
N GLU A 187 -2.40 -14.11 9.25
CA GLU A 187 -3.18 -13.31 10.19
C GLU A 187 -2.78 -13.50 11.67
N PRO A 188 -2.53 -14.73 12.16
CA PRO A 188 -2.11 -14.93 13.55
C PRO A 188 -0.74 -14.35 13.90
N TRP A 189 0.09 -14.02 12.90
CA TRP A 189 1.49 -13.61 13.07
C TRP A 189 1.73 -12.12 12.78
N ILE A 190 0.69 -11.34 12.51
CA ILE A 190 0.83 -9.93 12.12
C ILE A 190 1.59 -9.13 13.20
N GLU A 191 1.32 -9.39 14.47
CA GLU A 191 2.00 -8.70 15.58
C GLU A 191 3.50 -9.03 15.60
N GLU A 192 3.87 -10.30 15.47
CA GLU A 192 5.25 -10.77 15.42
C GLU A 192 5.98 -10.26 14.18
N LEU A 193 5.32 -10.21 13.01
CA LEU A 193 5.89 -9.66 11.77
C LEU A 193 6.18 -8.16 11.90
N ASN A 194 5.28 -7.41 12.53
CA ASN A 194 5.49 -5.99 12.82
C ASN A 194 6.62 -5.78 13.83
N HIS A 195 6.66 -6.58 14.91
CA HIS A 195 7.77 -6.55 15.87
C HIS A 195 9.09 -6.88 15.18
N LEU A 196 9.16 -7.95 14.37
CA LEU A 196 10.34 -8.34 13.61
C LEU A 196 10.87 -7.18 12.76
N THR A 197 9.97 -6.53 12.00
CA THR A 197 10.31 -5.39 11.14
C THR A 197 10.89 -4.23 11.94
N ASP A 198 10.26 -3.89 13.07
CA ASP A 198 10.73 -2.81 13.94
C ASP A 198 12.06 -3.11 14.62
N TRP A 199 12.25 -4.35 15.08
CA TRP A 199 13.50 -4.77 15.70
C TRP A 199 14.65 -4.83 14.68
N ALA A 200 14.42 -5.39 13.50
CA ALA A 200 15.40 -5.42 12.41
C ALA A 200 15.80 -4.00 11.95
N ALA A 201 14.87 -3.05 11.98
CA ALA A 201 15.13 -1.63 11.71
C ALA A 201 15.89 -0.91 12.85
N GLY A 202 16.04 -1.53 14.01
CA GLY A 202 16.63 -0.94 15.21
C GLY A 202 15.69 0.03 15.95
N ASN A 203 14.38 0.00 15.66
CA ASN A 203 13.36 0.74 16.40
C ASN A 203 13.03 0.09 17.75
N ARG A 204 13.36 -1.20 17.91
CA ARG A 204 13.19 -1.97 19.15
C ARG A 204 14.48 -2.68 19.56
N PRO A 205 14.72 -2.86 20.88
CA PRO A 205 15.94 -3.48 21.39
C PRO A 205 15.90 -5.01 21.42
N ASP A 206 14.72 -5.62 21.42
CA ASP A 206 14.48 -7.05 21.60
C ASP A 206 13.84 -7.68 20.36
N ALA A 207 14.28 -8.90 20.00
CA ALA A 207 13.66 -9.71 18.96
C ALA A 207 12.25 -10.17 19.37
N PRO A 208 11.35 -10.46 18.41
CA PRO A 208 10.04 -11.03 18.72
C PRO A 208 10.17 -12.41 19.40
N VAL A 209 9.26 -12.69 20.33
CA VAL A 209 9.15 -14.01 20.97
C VAL A 209 8.05 -14.79 20.28
N ILE A 210 8.41 -15.89 19.64
CA ILE A 210 7.49 -16.70 18.85
C ILE A 210 6.73 -17.68 19.76
N GLY A 211 5.39 -17.53 19.81
CA GLY A 211 4.45 -18.36 20.58
C GLY A 211 4.04 -19.66 19.93
#